data_AF-I0FFC7-F1
#
_entry.id   AF-I0FFC7-F1
#
_cell.length_a   1.000
_cell.length_b   1.000
_cell.length_c   1.000
_cell.angle_alpha   90.00
_cell.angle_beta   90.00
_cell.angle_gamma   90.00
#
_symmetry.space_group_name_H-M   'P 1'
#
loop_
_entity.id
_entity.type
_entity.pdbx_description
1 polymer ?
#
loop_
_entity_poly.entity_id
_entity_poly.type
_entity_poly.pdbx_seq_one_letter_code
_entity_poly.pdbx_strand_id
1 'polypeptide(L)' 'MELKLYNQEIKMLERKIERLREGINSENEQDLNNKLCELDEVKRAKELKKMELYYQAMLKLKATDFESQVKFKI' A
#
# COMPACT_ATOMS: atom_id res chain seq x y z
N MET A 1 2.32 11.28 -4.89
CA MET A 1 2.10 9.86 -5.22
C MET A 1 1.76 9.13 -3.94
N GLU A 2 0.52 8.66 -3.79
CA GLU A 2 0.01 8.00 -2.57
C GLU A 2 0.83 6.76 -2.19
N LEU A 3 1.32 5.98 -3.15
CA LEU A 3 2.23 4.84 -2.88
C LEU A 3 3.54 5.25 -2.19
N LYS A 4 4.04 6.47 -2.42
CA LYS A 4 5.23 6.98 -1.73
C LYS A 4 4.93 7.28 -0.25
N LEU A 5 3.71 7.74 0.07
CA LEU A 5 3.29 7.99 1.45
C LEU A 5 3.21 6.67 2.23
N TYR A 6 2.58 5.64 1.66
CA TYR A 6 2.59 4.29 2.25
C TYR A 6 4.01 3.77 2.53
N ASN A 7 4.96 4.00 1.63
CA ASN A 7 6.35 3.60 1.85
C ASN A 7 7.02 4.36 3.02
N GLN A 8 6.68 5.63 3.22
CA GLN A 8 7.20 6.42 4.33
C GLN A 8 6.61 5.95 5.66
N GLU A 9 5.32 5.67 5.68
CA GLU A 9 4.59 5.17 6.86
C GLU A 9 5.09 3.79 7.29
N ILE A 10 5.23 2.85 6.35
CA ILE A 10 5.83 1.53 6.60
C ILE A 10 7.22 1.66 7.24
N LYS A 11 8.10 2.50 6.67
CA LYS A 11 9.43 2.74 7.24
C LYS A 11 9.39 3.33 8.65
N MET A 12 8.43 4.20 8.93
CA MET A 12 8.27 4.78 10.26
C MET A 12 7.83 3.72 11.27
N LEU A 13 6.88 2.86 10.90
CA LEU A 13 6.39 1.76 11.72
C LEU A 13 7.48 0.72 11.98
N GLU A 14 8.23 0.32 10.96
CA GLU A 14 9.36 -0.62 11.09
C GLU A 14 10.40 -0.11 12.09
N ARG A 15 10.76 1.18 12.04
CA ARG A 15 11.68 1.81 13.02
C ARG A 15 11.11 1.92 14.44
N LYS A 16 9.78 2.05 14.58
CA LYS A 16 9.13 2.05 15.91
C LYS A 16 9.17 0.64 16.50
N ILE A 17 8.85 -0.37 15.69
CA ILE A 17 8.91 -1.79 16.07
C ILE A 17 10.33 -2.20 16.49
N GLU A 18 11.35 -1.78 15.74
CA GLU A 18 12.75 -2.07 16.05
C GLU A 18 13.15 -1.51 17.42
N ARG A 19 12.84 -0.24 17.68
CA ARG A 19 13.09 0.39 19.00
C ARG A 19 12.33 -0.28 20.15
N LEU A 20 11.09 -0.72 19.92
CA LEU A 20 10.31 -1.45 20.91
C LEU A 20 10.92 -2.84 21.22
N ARG A 21 11.50 -3.51 20.22
CA ARG A 21 12.21 -4.79 20.39
C ARG A 21 13.54 -4.65 21.13
N GLU A 22 14.20 -3.51 21.03
CA GLU A 22 15.48 -3.26 21.72
C GLU A 22 15.29 -2.92 23.22
N GLY A 23 14.14 -2.38 23.60
CA GLY A 23 13.84 -1.90 24.97
C GLY A 23 12.95 -2.81 25.82
N ILE A 24 12.94 -4.13 25.62
CA ILE A 24 11.89 -5.03 26.15
C ILE A 24 11.84 -5.07 27.69
N ASN A 25 10.76 -4.52 28.24
CA ASN A 25 10.10 -4.89 29.51
C ASN A 25 8.69 -5.40 29.17
N SER A 26 8.04 -6.20 30.03
CA SER A 26 6.77 -6.90 29.73
C SER A 26 5.59 -5.97 29.35
N GLU A 27 5.60 -4.69 29.74
CA GLU A 27 4.61 -3.70 29.28
C GLU A 27 4.73 -3.34 27.79
N ASN A 28 5.90 -3.57 27.16
CA ASN A 28 6.14 -3.23 25.76
C ASN A 28 5.63 -4.28 24.77
N GLU A 29 5.18 -5.45 25.24
CA GLU A 29 4.74 -6.55 24.38
C GLU A 29 3.40 -6.25 23.69
N GLN A 30 2.46 -5.64 24.41
CA GLN A 30 1.18 -5.25 23.83
C GLN A 30 1.34 -4.13 22.80
N ASP A 31 2.17 -3.11 23.08
CA ASP A 31 2.44 -2.03 22.13
C ASP A 31 3.17 -2.55 20.89
N LEU A 32 4.12 -3.48 21.06
CA LEU A 32 4.79 -4.15 19.95
C LEU A 32 3.80 -4.91 19.07
N ASN A 33 2.89 -5.69 19.66
CA ASN A 33 1.86 -6.41 18.91
C ASN A 33 0.91 -5.46 18.16
N ASN A 34 0.49 -4.37 18.80
CA ASN A 34 -0.33 -3.35 18.14
C ASN A 34 0.39 -2.73 16.94
N LYS A 35 1.69 -2.39 17.07
CA LYS A 35 2.48 -1.85 15.96
C LYS A 35 2.72 -2.85 14.84
N LEU A 36 2.84 -4.14 15.15
CA LEU A 36 2.91 -5.19 14.14
C LEU A 36 1.59 -5.30 13.36
N CYS A 37 0.43 -5.26 14.03
CA CYS A 37 -0.87 -5.23 13.36
C CYS A 37 -1.02 -3.99 12.47
N GLU A 38 -0.70 -2.80 12.98
CA GLU A 38 -0.75 -1.54 12.23
C GLU A 38 0.12 -1.63 10.96
N LEU A 39 1.34 -2.19 11.06
CA LEU A 39 2.23 -2.38 9.92
C LEU A 39 1.61 -3.29 8.84
N ASP A 40 0.95 -4.37 9.23
CA ASP A 40 0.31 -5.30 8.30
C ASP A 40 -0.92 -4.67 7.61
N GLU A 41 -1.69 -3.87 8.33
CA GLU A 41 -2.81 -3.11 7.77
C GLU A 41 -2.33 -2.11 6.73
N VAL A 42 -1.28 -1.33 7.03
CA VAL A 42 -0.70 -0.36 6.08
C VAL A 42 -0.14 -1.06 4.84
N LYS A 43 0.53 -2.21 5.00
CA LYS A 43 1.03 -3.02 3.88
C LYS A 43 -0.12 -3.52 2.99
N ARG A 44 -1.22 -3.97 3.59
CA ARG A 44 -2.42 -4.43 2.87
C ARG A 44 -3.11 -3.29 2.13
N ALA A 45 -3.26 -2.13 2.77
CA ALA A 45 -3.85 -0.93 2.16
C ALA A 45 -3.04 -0.46 0.94
N LYS A 46 -1.70 -0.51 1.03
CA LYS A 46 -0.81 -0.22 -0.09
C LYS A 46 -1.02 -1.17 -1.27
N GLU A 47 -1.15 -2.47 -1.02
CA GLU A 47 -1.36 -3.45 -2.09
C GLU A 47 -2.73 -3.28 -2.76
N LEU A 48 -3.78 -3.03 -1.98
CA LEU A 48 -5.11 -2.69 -2.51
C LEU A 48 -5.04 -1.45 -3.40
N LYS A 49 -4.31 -0.42 -2.98
CA LYS A 49 -4.14 0.79 -3.79
C LYS A 49 -3.41 0.51 -5.09
N LYS A 50 -2.40 -0.36 -5.06
CA LYS A 50 -1.68 -0.79 -6.25
C LYS A 50 -2.61 -1.52 -7.23
N MET A 51 -3.46 -2.43 -6.72
CA MET A 51 -4.47 -3.13 -7.52
C MET A 51 -5.50 -2.16 -8.12
N GLU A 52 -5.98 -1.17 -7.35
CA GLU A 52 -6.88 -0.13 -7.82
C GLU A 52 -6.27 0.66 -8.99
N LEU A 53 -5.01 1.07 -8.86
CA LEU A 53 -4.30 1.81 -9.91
C LEU A 53 -4.12 0.97 -11.19
N TYR A 54 -3.79 -0.32 -11.04
CA TYR A 54 -3.73 -1.23 -12.19
C TYR A 54 -5.09 -1.39 -12.87
N TYR A 55 -6.15 -1.55 -12.08
CA TYR A 55 -7.50 -1.68 -12.62
C TYR A 55 -7.92 -0.42 -13.38
N GLN A 56 -7.67 0.76 -12.82
CA GLN A 56 -7.92 2.04 -13.50
C GLN A 56 -7.11 2.18 -14.80
N ALA A 57 -5.84 1.76 -14.81
CA ALA A 57 -5.01 1.77 -16.01
C ALA A 57 -5.56 0.82 -17.09
N MET A 58 -5.99 -0.39 -16.69
CA MET A 58 -6.59 -1.37 -17.60
C MET A 58 -7.89 -0.84 -18.21
N LEU A 59 -8.75 -0.18 -17.43
CA LEU A 59 -9.97 0.43 -17.95
C LEU A 59 -9.68 1.51 -18.99
N LYS A 60 -8.66 2.35 -18.75
CA LYS A 60 -8.22 3.36 -19.71
C LYS A 60 -7.71 2.75 -21.01
N LEU A 61 -6.89 1.70 -20.92
CA LEU A 61 -6.40 0.99 -22.11
C LEU A 61 -7.54 0.42 -22.94
N LYS A 62 -8.52 -0.24 -22.31
CA LYS A 62 -9.72 -0.75 -23.01
C LYS A 62 -10.53 0.35 -23.68
N ALA A 63 -10.67 1.51 -23.03
CA ALA A 63 -11.37 2.65 -23.63
C ALA A 63 -10.64 3.17 -24.87
N THR A 64 -9.30 3.32 -24.80
CA THR A 64 -8.48 3.74 -25.93
C THR A 64 -8.51 2.74 -27.09
N ASP A 65 -8.48 1.44 -26.79
CA ASP A 65 -8.58 0.38 -27.80
C ASP A 65 -9.94 0.44 -28.51
N PHE A 66 -11.03 0.66 -27.78
CA PHE A 66 -12.37 0.81 -28.35
C PHE A 66 -12.48 2.06 -29.24
N GLU A 67 -12.02 3.23 -28.76
CA GLU A 67 -11.98 4.45 -29.56
C GLU A 67 -11.15 4.30 -30.85
N SER A 68 -10.03 3.58 -30.77
CA SER A 68 -9.19 3.29 -31.92
C SER A 68 -9.93 2.40 -32.92
N GLN A 69 -10.57 1.31 -32.47
CA GLN A 69 -11.34 0.43 -33.35
C GLN A 69 -12.51 1.13 -34.04
N VAL A 70 -13.15 2.10 -33.39
CA VAL A 70 -14.23 2.91 -33.99
C VAL A 70 -13.67 3.88 -35.03
N LYS A 71 -12.52 4.52 -34.78
CA LYS A 71 -11.88 5.45 -35.72
C LYS A 71 -11.37 4.80 -37.01
N PHE A 72 -10.90 3.54 -36.95
CA PHE A 72 -10.37 2.82 -38.12
C PHE A 72 -11.43 2.01 -38.89
N LYS A 73 -12.71 2.06 -38.49
CA LYS A 73 -13.84 1.41 -39.18
C LYS A 73 -14.60 2.33 -40.15
N ILE A 74 -14.05 3.49 -40.50
CA ILE A 74 -14.58 4.41 -41.51
C ILE A 74 -13.84 4.18 -42.83
#